data_AF-A0A2V9NV56-F1
#
_entry.id   AF-A0A2V9NV56-F1
#
_cell.length_a   1.000
_cell.length_b   1.000
_cell.length_c   1.000
_cell.angle_alpha   90.00
_cell.angle_beta   90.00
_cell.angle_gamma   90.00
#
_symmetry.space_group_name_H-M   'P 1'
#
loop_
_entity.id
_entity.type
_entity.pdbx_description
1 polymer ?
#
loop_
_entity_poly.entity_id
_entity_poly.type
_entity_poly.pdbx_seq_one_letter_code
_entity_poly.pdbx_strand_id
1 'polypeptide(L)'
;IFNGEIYNYKELRGELQSKGHQFRTNSDTEVIIHGYKEWGTDVFNHLNGMFGLAIWDVRKQRLVVARDAMGIKLVYYRIADGQLTFGSEIRAVFAADDTAPRVDASAVNLFLRFRYTPSPYTIFQGVRKLAPGTLLVVEKGKYREERWYNFVPTPFATPKKDKEAVAELLDLYKHAVQR
;
A
#
# COMPACT_ATOMS: atom_id res chain seq x y z
N ILE A 1 12.09 2.99 0.46
CA ILE A 1 11.40 4.14 -0.18
C ILE A 1 10.01 4.24 0.42
N PHE A 2 9.52 5.44 0.73
CA PHE A 2 8.22 5.65 1.37
C PHE A 2 7.58 6.94 0.84
N ASN A 3 6.33 6.85 0.39
CA ASN A 3 5.46 7.98 0.09
C ASN A 3 4.16 7.78 0.87
N GLY A 4 3.93 8.59 1.90
CA GLY A 4 2.83 8.35 2.80
C GLY A 4 3.01 9.03 4.14
N GLU A 5 2.16 8.62 5.07
CA GLU A 5 2.20 8.97 6.48
C GLU A 5 1.66 7.78 7.27
N ILE A 6 2.34 7.40 8.36
CA ILE A 6 1.85 6.38 9.31
C ILE A 6 1.28 7.11 10.53
N TYR A 7 -0.04 7.09 10.69
CA TYR A 7 -0.75 7.85 11.73
C TYR A 7 -0.52 7.28 13.13
N ASN A 8 -0.48 5.95 13.28
CA ASN A 8 -0.25 5.29 14.57
C ASN A 8 1.24 5.09 14.92
N TYR A 9 2.16 5.87 14.33
CA TYR A 9 3.59 5.65 14.52
C TYR A 9 4.06 5.81 15.97
N LYS A 10 3.43 6.66 16.77
CA LYS A 10 3.78 6.86 18.20
C LYS A 10 3.50 5.60 19.01
N GLU A 11 2.34 4.97 18.78
CA GLU A 11 1.94 3.71 19.42
C GLU A 11 2.88 2.57 19.02
N LEU A 12 3.09 2.41 17.70
CA LEU A 12 3.98 1.38 17.16
C LEU A 12 5.42 1.57 17.65
N ARG A 13 5.90 2.81 17.76
CA ARG A 13 7.22 3.09 18.33
C ARG A 13 7.31 2.59 19.76
N GLY A 14 6.32 2.88 20.60
CA GLY A 14 6.29 2.42 21.99
C GLY A 14 6.31 0.88 22.09
N GLU A 15 5.53 0.20 21.26
CA GLU A 15 5.54 -1.26 21.18
C GLU A 15 6.90 -1.81 20.72
N LEU A 16 7.49 -1.24 19.68
CA LEU A 16 8.78 -1.69 19.16
C LEU A 16 9.92 -1.39 20.16
N GLN A 17 9.86 -0.28 20.88
CA GLN A 17 10.82 0.04 21.94
C GLN A 17 10.75 -0.96 23.09
N SER A 18 9.55 -1.41 23.49
CA SER A 18 9.41 -2.44 24.53
C SER A 18 9.96 -3.80 24.10
N LYS A 19 10.03 -4.05 22.78
CA LYS A 19 10.69 -5.20 22.16
C LYS A 19 12.19 -5.02 21.92
N GLY A 20 12.77 -3.89 22.37
CA GLY A 20 14.21 -3.63 22.31
C GLY A 20 14.69 -2.89 21.05
N HIS A 21 13.79 -2.39 20.20
CA HIS A 21 14.19 -1.57 19.06
C HIS A 21 14.61 -0.16 19.49
N GLN A 22 15.73 0.30 18.94
CA GLN A 22 16.26 1.64 19.17
C GLN A 22 16.02 2.52 17.94
N PHE A 23 15.30 3.62 18.13
CA PHE A 23 14.97 4.59 17.09
C PHE A 23 15.93 5.77 17.13
N ARG A 24 16.22 6.34 15.97
CA ARG A 24 17.18 7.47 15.83
C ARG A 24 16.50 8.82 15.70
N THR A 25 15.35 8.87 15.06
CA THR A 25 14.57 10.08 14.80
C THR A 25 13.17 9.92 15.36
N ASN A 26 12.34 10.96 15.24
CA ASN A 26 10.91 10.93 15.56
C ASN A 26 10.04 10.80 14.31
N SER A 27 10.61 10.39 13.17
CA SER A 27 9.85 10.16 11.94
C SER A 27 9.03 8.88 12.02
N ASP A 28 7.84 8.94 11.44
CA ASP A 28 6.96 7.81 11.16
C ASP A 28 7.59 6.75 10.24
N THR A 29 8.61 7.11 9.47
CA THR A 29 9.26 6.20 8.53
C THR A 29 10.00 5.07 9.24
N GLU A 30 10.58 5.32 10.41
CA GLU A 30 11.38 4.30 11.12
C GLU A 30 10.53 3.14 11.63
N VAL A 31 9.26 3.36 11.99
CA VAL A 31 8.43 2.25 12.48
C VAL A 31 8.19 1.19 11.40
N ILE A 32 8.26 1.57 10.12
CA ILE A 32 8.15 0.64 9.00
C ILE A 32 9.31 -0.35 8.99
N ILE A 33 10.56 0.14 9.10
CA ILE A 33 11.74 -0.75 9.01
C ILE A 33 11.96 -1.54 10.31
N HIS A 34 11.64 -0.95 11.47
CA HIS A 34 11.68 -1.65 12.75
C HIS A 34 10.59 -2.71 12.82
N GLY A 35 9.36 -2.37 12.43
CA GLY A 35 8.26 -3.33 12.33
C GLY A 35 8.52 -4.44 11.32
N TYR A 36 9.14 -4.15 10.16
CA TYR A 36 9.51 -5.19 9.21
C TYR A 36 10.58 -6.15 9.76
N LYS A 37 11.51 -5.65 10.58
CA LYS A 37 12.51 -6.52 11.25
C LYS A 37 11.87 -7.44 12.28
N GLU A 38 10.86 -6.94 13.00
CA GLU A 38 10.14 -7.68 14.05
C GLU A 38 9.14 -8.69 13.46
N TRP A 39 8.27 -8.23 12.56
CA TRP A 39 7.11 -8.98 12.07
C TRP A 39 7.22 -9.44 10.61
N GLY A 40 8.30 -9.07 9.91
CA GLY A 40 8.42 -9.34 8.48
C GLY A 40 7.34 -8.62 7.67
N THR A 41 6.72 -9.32 6.71
CA THR A 41 5.60 -8.77 5.92
C THR A 41 4.33 -8.60 6.72
N ASP A 42 4.21 -9.16 7.93
CA ASP A 42 3.03 -8.91 8.76
C ASP A 42 2.98 -7.45 9.26
N VAL A 43 4.09 -6.71 9.22
CA VAL A 43 4.13 -5.27 9.57
C VAL A 43 3.00 -4.46 8.95
N PHE A 44 2.58 -4.77 7.72
CA PHE A 44 1.53 -4.02 7.04
C PHE A 44 0.17 -4.09 7.75
N ASN A 45 -0.11 -5.17 8.49
CA ASN A 45 -1.32 -5.28 9.32
C ASN A 45 -1.31 -4.37 10.55
N HIS A 46 -0.12 -3.91 10.98
CA HIS A 46 0.04 -3.01 12.12
C HIS A 46 0.04 -1.53 11.70
N LEU A 47 0.27 -1.24 10.42
CA LEU A 47 0.35 0.14 9.92
C LEU A 47 -1.05 0.72 9.72
N ASN A 48 -1.37 1.79 10.45
CA ASN A 48 -2.49 2.68 10.14
C ASN A 48 -1.96 3.92 9.43
N GLY A 49 -2.34 4.13 8.17
CA GLY A 49 -1.83 5.23 7.37
C GLY A 49 -2.24 5.17 5.90
N MET A 50 -1.81 6.19 5.16
CA MET A 50 -1.84 6.19 3.69
C MET A 50 -0.41 6.01 3.19
N PHE A 51 -0.16 5.04 2.31
CA PHE A 51 1.20 4.73 1.91
C PHE A 51 1.31 3.97 0.58
N GLY A 52 2.31 4.35 -0.20
CA GLY A 52 2.95 3.52 -1.21
C GLY A 52 4.43 3.39 -0.82
N LEU A 53 4.89 2.17 -0.56
CA LEU A 53 6.24 1.97 -0.01
C LEU A 53 6.94 0.77 -0.63
N ALA A 54 8.27 0.77 -0.54
CA ALA A 54 9.10 -0.33 -0.98
C ALA A 54 10.24 -0.61 0.01
N ILE A 55 10.39 -1.88 0.37
CA ILE A 55 11.43 -2.41 1.25
C ILE A 55 12.31 -3.36 0.45
N TRP A 56 13.62 -3.11 0.45
CA TRP A 56 14.62 -4.05 -0.05
C TRP A 56 15.28 -4.76 1.14
N ASP A 57 14.97 -6.03 1.33
CA ASP A 57 15.64 -6.90 2.30
C ASP A 57 16.88 -7.50 1.64
N VAL A 58 18.04 -6.94 1.97
CA VAL A 58 19.34 -7.37 1.44
C VAL A 58 19.66 -8.82 1.83
N ARG A 59 19.28 -9.25 3.04
CA ARG A 59 19.60 -10.61 3.54
C ARG A 59 18.80 -11.67 2.79
N LYS A 60 17.55 -11.36 2.46
CA LYS A 60 16.66 -12.26 1.70
C LYS A 60 16.74 -12.06 0.19
N GLN A 61 17.42 -11.02 -0.29
CA GLN A 61 17.36 -10.57 -1.69
C GLN A 61 15.91 -10.43 -2.16
N ARG A 62 15.10 -9.73 -1.36
CA ARG A 62 13.66 -9.61 -1.52
C ARG A 62 13.23 -8.15 -1.60
N LEU A 63 12.51 -7.81 -2.65
CA LEU A 63 11.80 -6.53 -2.77
C LEU A 63 10.33 -6.75 -2.38
N VAL A 64 9.83 -5.93 -1.46
CA VAL A 64 8.40 -5.86 -1.13
C VAL A 64 7.92 -4.46 -1.45
N VAL A 65 7.01 -4.34 -2.41
CA VAL A 65 6.30 -3.10 -2.73
C VAL A 65 4.89 -3.22 -2.17
N ALA A 66 4.44 -2.26 -1.39
CA ALA A 66 3.15 -2.32 -0.69
C ALA A 66 2.31 -1.07 -0.96
N ARG A 67 1.01 -1.28 -1.05
CA ARG A 67 0.00 -0.22 -1.15
C ARG A 67 -0.96 -0.28 0.03
N ASP A 68 -1.32 0.87 0.57
CA ASP A 68 -2.23 1.01 1.71
C ASP A 68 -3.59 0.35 1.47
N ALA A 69 -4.28 0.06 2.58
CA ALA A 69 -5.54 -0.69 2.60
C ALA A 69 -6.62 -0.08 1.69
N MET A 70 -6.73 1.25 1.68
CA MET A 70 -7.73 1.99 0.92
C MET A 70 -7.24 2.39 -0.49
N GLY A 71 -5.96 2.19 -0.78
CA GLY A 71 -5.33 2.55 -2.04
C GLY A 71 -5.24 4.07 -2.24
N ILE A 72 -5.08 4.84 -1.17
CA ILE A 72 -4.98 6.30 -1.22
C ILE A 72 -3.73 6.72 -2.00
N LYS A 73 -2.58 6.10 -1.71
CA LYS A 73 -1.34 6.35 -2.46
C LYS A 73 -1.26 5.40 -3.63
N LEU A 74 -1.08 5.94 -4.83
CA LEU A 74 -0.92 5.15 -6.05
C LEU A 74 0.46 4.50 -6.07
N VAL A 75 0.50 3.27 -6.61
CA VAL A 75 1.73 2.55 -6.96
C VAL A 75 1.51 1.96 -8.34
N TYR A 76 2.22 2.51 -9.32
CA TYR A 76 2.29 2.00 -10.68
C TYR A 76 3.49 1.06 -10.79
N TYR A 77 3.34 -0.01 -11.55
CA TYR A 77 4.43 -0.92 -11.84
C TYR A 77 4.33 -1.53 -13.23
N ARG A 78 5.49 -1.92 -13.77
CA ARG A 78 5.65 -2.69 -15.01
C ARG A 78 6.65 -3.80 -14.75
N ILE A 79 6.33 -5.01 -15.21
CA ILE A 79 7.24 -6.15 -15.20
C ILE A 79 7.43 -6.58 -16.65
N ALA A 80 8.65 -6.42 -17.15
CA ALA A 80 9.03 -6.78 -18.51
C ALA A 80 10.54 -7.04 -18.57
N ASP A 81 10.96 -7.94 -19.46
CA ASP A 81 12.39 -8.16 -19.76
C ASP A 81 13.26 -8.46 -18.52
N GLY A 82 12.69 -9.16 -17.54
CA GLY A 82 13.36 -9.50 -16.27
C GLY A 82 13.51 -8.33 -15.29
N GLN A 83 12.89 -7.18 -15.57
CA GLN A 83 12.95 -5.98 -14.74
C GLN A 83 11.58 -5.65 -14.13
N LEU A 84 11.61 -5.12 -12.91
CA LEU A 84 10.47 -4.48 -12.27
C LEU A 84 10.77 -2.99 -12.11
N THR A 85 9.95 -2.17 -12.75
CA THR A 85 9.93 -0.71 -12.54
C THR A 85 8.67 -0.35 -11.80
N PHE A 86 8.76 0.52 -10.78
CA PHE A 86 7.62 1.00 -10.04
C PHE A 86 7.78 2.46 -9.61
N GLY A 87 6.66 3.13 -9.33
CA GLY A 87 6.66 4.51 -8.84
C GLY A 87 5.28 4.97 -8.41
N SER A 88 5.21 6.07 -7.66
CA SER A 88 3.93 6.68 -7.26
C SER A 88 3.23 7.44 -8.39
N GLU A 89 3.96 7.69 -9.48
CA GLU A 89 3.45 8.29 -10.71
C GLU A 89 3.80 7.43 -11.91
N ILE A 90 2.91 7.41 -12.90
CA ILE A 90 3.11 6.59 -14.10
C ILE A 90 4.32 7.03 -14.93
N ARG A 91 4.68 8.31 -14.87
CA ARG A 91 5.85 8.88 -15.57
C ARG A 91 7.16 8.26 -15.09
N ALA A 92 7.26 7.90 -13.80
CA ALA A 92 8.43 7.22 -13.26
C ALA A 92 8.62 5.83 -13.87
N VAL A 93 7.53 5.14 -14.23
CA VAL A 93 7.59 3.86 -14.93
C VAL A 93 8.09 4.03 -16.36
N PHE A 94 7.60 5.06 -17.07
CA PHE A 94 8.05 5.38 -18.43
C PHE A 94 9.48 5.92 -18.49
N ALA A 95 9.97 6.57 -17.43
CA ALA A 95 11.35 7.04 -17.40
C ALA A 95 12.39 5.90 -17.41
N ALA A 96 11.98 4.66 -17.15
CA ALA A 96 12.84 3.48 -17.20
C ALA A 96 12.63 2.64 -18.49
N ASP A 97 11.81 3.11 -19.42
CA ASP A 97 11.45 2.39 -20.64
C ASP A 97 11.48 3.35 -21.84
N ASP A 98 12.44 3.16 -22.73
CA ASP A 98 12.60 3.98 -23.94
C ASP A 98 11.52 3.69 -25.00
N THR A 99 10.67 2.68 -24.78
CA THR A 99 9.61 2.37 -25.74
C THR A 99 8.43 3.34 -25.61
N ALA A 100 7.89 3.73 -26.77
CA ALA A 100 6.73 4.60 -26.82
C ALA A 100 5.51 3.92 -26.14
N PRO A 101 4.85 4.59 -25.16
CA PRO A 101 3.69 4.03 -24.48
C PRO A 101 2.56 3.69 -25.47
N ARG A 102 2.03 2.46 -25.40
CA ARG A 102 0.89 2.03 -26.22
C ARG A 102 -0.39 2.04 -25.41
N VAL A 103 -1.48 2.48 -26.01
CA VAL A 103 -2.81 2.48 -25.39
C VAL A 103 -3.42 1.08 -25.40
N ASP A 104 -4.01 0.66 -24.29
CA ASP A 104 -4.78 -0.56 -24.17
C ASP A 104 -6.26 -0.28 -24.52
N ALA A 105 -6.74 -0.84 -25.63
CA ALA A 105 -8.12 -0.68 -26.08
C ALA A 105 -9.15 -1.19 -25.05
N SER A 106 -8.81 -2.23 -24.28
CA SER A 106 -9.64 -2.73 -23.19
C SER A 106 -9.75 -1.70 -22.07
N ALA A 107 -8.63 -1.05 -21.73
CA ALA A 107 -8.62 -0.01 -20.71
C ALA A 107 -9.36 1.27 -21.15
N VAL A 108 -9.34 1.60 -22.45
CA VAL A 108 -10.17 2.67 -23.02
C VAL A 108 -11.65 2.33 -22.87
N ASN A 109 -12.05 1.10 -23.19
CA ASN A 109 -13.43 0.64 -22.99
C ASN A 109 -13.86 0.75 -21.51
N LEU A 110 -12.99 0.33 -20.58
CA LEU A 110 -13.24 0.48 -19.14
C LEU A 110 -13.40 1.96 -18.74
N PHE A 111 -12.53 2.83 -19.24
CA PHE A 111 -12.61 4.28 -18.99
C PHE A 111 -13.92 4.88 -19.51
N LEU A 112 -14.32 4.54 -20.73
CA LEU A 112 -15.58 5.02 -21.30
C LEU A 112 -16.80 4.55 -20.50
N ARG A 113 -16.76 3.32 -19.99
CA ARG A 113 -17.83 2.73 -19.18
C ARG A 113 -17.92 3.31 -17.78
N PHE A 114 -16.80 3.44 -17.09
CA PHE A 114 -16.76 3.78 -15.66
C PHE A 114 -16.35 5.22 -15.36
N ARG A 115 -15.96 6.00 -16.38
CA ARG A 115 -15.37 7.36 -16.27
C ARG A 115 -14.03 7.41 -15.51
N TYR A 116 -13.44 6.26 -15.22
CA TYR A 116 -12.07 6.07 -14.74
C TYR A 116 -11.57 4.69 -15.17
N THR A 117 -10.25 4.48 -15.21
CA THR A 117 -9.70 3.13 -15.43
C THR A 117 -9.57 2.43 -14.08
N PRO A 118 -10.32 1.35 -13.80
CA PRO A 118 -10.25 0.66 -12.50
C PRO A 118 -8.93 -0.08 -12.32
N SER A 119 -8.45 -0.18 -11.08
CA SER A 119 -7.32 -1.04 -10.75
C SER A 119 -7.66 -2.50 -11.11
N PRO A 120 -6.70 -3.31 -11.60
CA PRO A 120 -5.27 -3.01 -11.72
C PRO A 120 -4.87 -2.31 -13.03
N TYR A 121 -5.80 -1.96 -13.90
CA TYR A 121 -5.49 -1.44 -15.24
C TYR A 121 -5.03 0.01 -15.23
N THR A 122 -4.17 0.37 -16.17
CA THR A 122 -3.98 1.75 -16.62
C THR A 122 -4.43 1.86 -18.07
N ILE A 123 -4.49 3.07 -18.62
CA ILE A 123 -4.78 3.26 -20.05
C ILE A 123 -3.66 2.71 -20.95
N PHE A 124 -2.49 2.39 -20.39
CA PHE A 124 -1.31 1.94 -21.12
C PHE A 124 -1.09 0.44 -20.97
N GLN A 125 -0.68 -0.19 -22.07
CA GLN A 125 -0.32 -1.60 -22.09
C GLN A 125 0.90 -1.88 -21.21
N GLY A 126 0.87 -2.99 -20.46
CA GLY A 126 1.98 -3.44 -19.62
C GLY A 126 2.20 -2.66 -18.32
N VAL A 127 1.52 -1.54 -18.11
CA VAL A 127 1.59 -0.77 -16.86
C VAL A 127 0.34 -1.00 -16.02
N ARG A 128 0.54 -1.41 -14.77
CA ARG A 128 -0.53 -1.76 -13.83
C ARG A 128 -0.48 -0.86 -12.60
N LYS A 129 -1.63 -0.69 -11.96
CA LYS A 129 -1.75 -0.16 -10.59
C LYS A 129 -1.77 -1.35 -9.63
N LEU A 130 -0.89 -1.35 -8.63
CA LEU A 130 -0.96 -2.30 -7.54
C LEU A 130 -2.31 -2.13 -6.83
N ALA A 131 -3.05 -3.20 -6.58
CA ALA A 131 -4.37 -3.09 -5.96
C ALA A 131 -4.27 -2.54 -4.51
N PRO A 132 -5.32 -1.88 -3.99
CA PRO A 132 -5.40 -1.53 -2.57
C PRO A 132 -5.14 -2.75 -1.68
N GLY A 133 -4.45 -2.57 -0.55
CA GLY A 133 -4.25 -3.63 0.42
C GLY A 133 -3.39 -4.80 -0.08
N THR A 134 -2.53 -4.55 -1.06
CA THR A 134 -1.76 -5.60 -1.75
C THR A 134 -0.26 -5.34 -1.66
N LEU A 135 0.51 -6.42 -1.59
CA LEU A 135 1.96 -6.48 -1.72
C LEU A 135 2.32 -7.06 -3.08
N LEU A 136 3.33 -6.49 -3.75
CA LEU A 136 4.07 -7.11 -4.83
C LEU A 136 5.43 -7.53 -4.27
N VAL A 137 5.65 -8.84 -4.19
CA VAL A 137 6.88 -9.43 -3.64
C VAL A 137 7.71 -9.99 -4.78
N VAL A 138 8.95 -9.51 -4.93
CA VAL A 138 9.92 -10.04 -5.89
C VAL A 138 11.09 -10.68 -5.14
N GLU A 139 11.37 -11.93 -5.45
CA GLU A 139 12.41 -12.72 -4.78
C GLU A 139 12.91 -13.81 -5.73
N LYS A 140 14.24 -13.95 -5.87
CA LYS A 140 14.90 -14.98 -6.69
C LYS A 140 14.36 -15.05 -8.14
N GLY A 141 14.18 -13.89 -8.77
CA GLY A 141 13.71 -13.78 -10.16
C GLY A 141 12.22 -14.11 -10.38
N LYS A 142 11.47 -14.36 -9.30
CA LYS A 142 10.02 -14.58 -9.34
C LYS A 142 9.30 -13.44 -8.64
N TYR A 143 8.06 -13.20 -9.02
CA TYR A 143 7.19 -12.27 -8.32
C TYR A 143 5.85 -12.91 -7.98
N ARG A 144 5.20 -12.38 -6.95
CA ARG A 144 3.82 -12.70 -6.58
C ARG A 144 3.13 -11.46 -6.04
N GLU A 145 1.82 -11.41 -6.24
CA GLU A 145 0.94 -10.42 -5.60
C GLU A 145 0.19 -11.10 -4.46
N GLU A 146 0.20 -10.51 -3.26
CA GLU A 146 -0.48 -11.04 -2.07
C GLU A 146 -1.27 -9.94 -1.37
N ARG A 147 -2.52 -10.22 -0.98
CA ARG A 147 -3.32 -9.27 -0.21
C ARG A 147 -2.94 -9.36 1.26
N TRP A 148 -2.53 -8.23 1.82
CA TRP A 148 -2.31 -8.10 3.26
C TRP A 148 -3.57 -7.57 3.96
N TYR A 149 -4.37 -6.74 3.27
CA TYR A 149 -5.64 -6.23 3.80
C TYR A 149 -6.83 -6.88 3.10
N ASN A 150 -7.68 -7.53 3.89
CA ASN A 150 -8.94 -8.12 3.44
C ASN A 150 -10.06 -7.70 4.38
N PHE A 151 -10.89 -6.75 3.95
CA PHE A 151 -12.15 -6.46 4.62
C PHE A 151 -13.27 -7.27 3.96
N VAL A 152 -13.92 -8.13 4.74
CA VAL A 152 -15.11 -8.86 4.31
C VAL A 152 -16.31 -8.18 4.96
N PRO A 153 -17.15 -7.45 4.19
CA PRO A 153 -18.35 -6.87 4.76
C PRO A 153 -19.28 -8.00 5.21
N THR A 154 -19.88 -7.85 6.39
CA THR A 154 -20.96 -8.73 6.86
C THR A 154 -22.28 -8.16 6.37
N PRO A 155 -22.91 -8.74 5.34
CA PRO A 155 -24.17 -8.23 4.82
C PRO A 155 -25.25 -8.35 5.90
N PHE A 156 -26.16 -7.38 5.95
CA PHE A 156 -27.31 -7.40 6.88
C PHE A 156 -26.94 -7.50 8.37
N ALA A 157 -25.75 -7.00 8.75
CA ALA A 157 -25.40 -6.87 10.16
C ALA A 157 -26.50 -6.11 10.91
N THR A 158 -26.84 -6.58 12.11
CA THR A 158 -27.84 -5.91 12.96
C THR A 158 -27.39 -4.47 13.18
N PRO A 159 -28.22 -3.47 12.80
CA PRO A 159 -27.84 -2.09 12.97
C PRO A 159 -27.64 -1.79 14.46
N LYS A 160 -26.59 -1.03 14.78
CA LYS A 160 -26.36 -0.52 16.12
C LYS A 160 -27.53 0.39 16.52
N LYS A 161 -27.83 0.48 17.81
CA LYS A 161 -28.82 1.46 18.28
C LYS A 161 -28.30 2.86 17.99
N ASP A 162 -29.18 3.81 17.69
CA ASP A 162 -28.79 5.18 17.30
C ASP A 162 -27.79 5.82 18.27
N LYS A 163 -28.01 5.68 19.58
CA LYS A 163 -27.09 6.20 20.61
C LYS A 163 -25.70 5.59 20.53
N GLU A 164 -25.61 4.29 20.28
CA GLU A 164 -24.34 3.56 20.15
C GLU A 164 -23.63 3.97 18.87
N ALA A 165 -24.36 4.08 17.76
CA ALA A 165 -23.82 4.53 16.48
C ALA A 165 -23.28 5.96 16.55
N VAL A 166 -24.00 6.88 17.21
CA VAL A 166 -23.54 8.27 17.40
C VAL A 166 -22.27 8.32 18.26
N ALA A 167 -22.23 7.56 19.36
CA ALA A 167 -21.09 7.54 20.25
C ALA A 167 -19.82 7.02 19.54
N GLU A 168 -19.96 5.91 18.81
CA GLU A 168 -18.85 5.32 18.05
C GLU A 168 -18.39 6.24 16.91
N LEU A 169 -19.32 6.85 16.16
CA LEU A 169 -18.94 7.78 15.09
C LEU A 169 -18.13 8.95 15.63
N LEU A 170 -18.55 9.53 16.76
CA LEU A 170 -17.82 10.62 17.41
C LEU A 170 -16.44 10.18 17.90
N ASP A 171 -16.33 8.96 18.42
CA ASP A 171 -15.06 8.39 18.85
C ASP A 171 -14.09 8.19 17.67
N LEU A 172 -14.55 7.53 16.60
CA LEU A 172 -13.78 7.33 15.38
C LEU A 172 -13.34 8.66 14.75
N TYR A 173 -14.24 9.66 14.74
CA TYR A 173 -13.94 10.98 14.20
C TYR A 173 -12.87 11.70 15.02
N LYS A 174 -12.96 11.66 16.36
CA LYS A 174 -11.94 12.27 17.24
C LYS A 174 -10.57 11.64 17.00
N HIS A 175 -10.49 10.32 16.94
CA HIS A 175 -9.25 9.61 16.66
C HIS A 175 -8.68 9.93 15.27
N ALA A 176 -9.53 10.10 14.25
CA ALA A 176 -9.08 10.45 12.91
C ALA A 176 -8.49 11.88 12.80
N VAL A 177 -8.93 12.80 13.66
CA VAL A 177 -8.48 14.21 13.65
C VAL A 177 -7.29 14.44 14.59
N GLN A 178 -7.18 13.69 15.68
CA GLN A 178 -6.06 13.75 16.62
C GLN A 178 -4.87 12.94 16.09
N ARG A 179 -3.93 13.60 15.38
CA ARG A 179 -2.68 13.01 14.88
C ARG A 179 -1.52 13.13 15.89
#